data_AF-A0A7Y8F4D6-F1
#
_entry.id   AF-A0A7Y8F4D6-F1
#
_cell.length_a   1.000
_cell.length_b   1.000
_cell.length_c   1.000
_cell.angle_alpha   90.00
_cell.angle_beta   90.00
_cell.angle_gamma   90.00
#
_symmetry.space_group_name_H-M   'P 1'
#
loop_
_entity.id
_entity.type
_entity.pdbx_description
1 polymer ?
#
loop_
_entity_poly.entity_id
_entity_poly.type
_entity_poly.pdbx_seq_one_letter_code
_entity_poly.pdbx_strand_id
1 'polypeptide(L)'
;MSRAEAFAGVVAAIRHDMAKATQTLMTASEAGLRDVHLVRAGDAEALSRLEEGLLTVLQVCALEDLIGQRLTQLEAILSGGESEKDVLENGPAQPGQGLNQAEIDAWLDGAG
;
A
#
# COMPACT_ATOMS: atom_id res chain seq x y z
N MET A 1 -5.06 27.76 -3.68
CA MET A 1 -3.81 27.07 -3.34
C MET A 1 -2.88 27.18 -4.53
N SER A 2 -1.65 27.62 -4.34
CA SER A 2 -0.67 27.75 -5.43
C SER A 2 -0.11 26.38 -5.83
N ARG A 3 0.42 26.28 -7.06
CA ARG A 3 1.09 25.05 -7.55
C ARG A 3 2.28 24.64 -6.68
N ALA A 4 2.99 25.62 -6.13
CA ALA A 4 4.08 25.42 -5.18
C ALA A 4 3.59 24.85 -3.84
N GLU A 5 2.45 25.34 -3.33
CA GLU A 5 1.81 24.80 -2.11
C GLU A 5 1.33 23.35 -2.32
N ALA A 6 0.75 23.04 -3.50
CA ALA A 6 0.31 21.69 -3.84
C ALA A 6 1.49 20.71 -3.90
N PHE A 7 2.55 21.10 -4.59
CA PHE A 7 3.78 20.31 -4.67
C PHE A 7 4.38 20.06 -3.28
N ALA A 8 4.53 21.11 -2.46
CA ALA A 8 5.06 20.99 -1.12
C ALA A 8 4.21 20.05 -0.23
N GLY A 9 2.88 20.11 -0.38
CA GLY A 9 1.94 19.22 0.31
C GLY A 9 2.14 17.75 -0.06
N VAL A 10 2.22 17.43 -1.35
CA VAL A 10 2.43 16.05 -1.83
C VAL A 10 3.78 15.50 -1.37
N VAL A 11 4.86 16.29 -1.48
CA VAL A 11 6.19 15.87 -1.01
C VAL A 11 6.20 15.64 0.50
N ALA A 12 5.57 16.52 1.28
CA ALA A 12 5.48 16.35 2.73
C ALA A 12 4.70 15.08 3.11
N ALA A 13 3.62 14.78 2.39
CA ALA A 13 2.83 13.58 2.58
C ALA A 13 3.66 12.31 2.26
N ILE A 14 4.34 12.26 1.10
CA ILE A 14 5.23 11.14 0.74
C ILE A 14 6.28 10.91 1.81
N ARG A 15 6.96 11.97 2.26
CA ARG A 15 7.99 11.87 3.32
C ARG A 15 7.43 11.34 4.63
N HIS A 16 6.24 11.81 5.01
CA HIS A 16 5.58 11.35 6.23
C HIS A 16 5.27 9.85 6.16
N ASP A 17 4.67 9.40 5.07
CA ASP A 17 4.29 7.99 4.90
C ASP A 17 5.51 7.09 4.84
N MET A 18 6.57 7.48 4.12
CA MET A 18 7.84 6.74 4.08
C MET A 18 8.49 6.63 5.46
N ALA A 19 8.49 7.72 6.24
CA ALA A 19 9.05 7.70 7.60
C ALA A 19 8.23 6.78 8.51
N LYS A 20 6.90 6.84 8.42
CA LYS A 20 6.00 5.98 9.20
C LYS A 20 6.17 4.51 8.81
N ALA A 21 6.20 4.19 7.51
CA ALA A 21 6.44 2.84 7.00
C ALA A 21 7.78 2.28 7.49
N THR A 22 8.86 3.05 7.32
CA THR A 22 10.19 2.65 7.80
C THR A 22 10.17 2.34 9.30
N GLN A 23 9.55 3.21 10.09
CA GLN A 23 9.46 3.01 11.54
C GLN A 23 8.66 1.75 11.88
N THR A 24 7.51 1.53 11.26
CA THR A 24 6.68 0.34 11.47
C THR A 24 7.44 -0.93 11.09
N LEU A 25 8.12 -0.94 9.94
CA LEU A 25 8.90 -2.08 9.47
C LEU A 25 10.06 -2.41 10.41
N MET A 26 10.79 -1.40 10.89
CA MET A 26 11.87 -1.60 11.88
C MET A 26 11.32 -2.14 13.20
N THR A 27 10.27 -1.55 13.75
CA THR A 27 9.66 -2.01 15.01
C THR A 27 9.13 -3.44 14.90
N ALA A 28 8.44 -3.80 13.82
CA ALA A 28 7.95 -5.16 13.58
C ALA A 28 9.12 -6.16 13.43
N SER A 29 10.16 -5.78 12.69
CA SER A 29 11.35 -6.62 12.50
C SER A 29 12.10 -6.87 13.80
N GLU A 30 12.29 -5.84 14.63
CA GLU A 30 12.93 -5.96 15.94
C GLU A 30 12.11 -6.80 16.93
N ALA A 31 10.78 -6.69 16.90
CA ALA A 31 9.89 -7.53 17.69
C ALA A 31 10.00 -9.00 17.25
N GLY A 32 9.91 -9.26 15.94
CA GLY A 32 10.03 -10.60 15.38
C GLY A 32 11.38 -11.25 15.70
N LEU A 33 12.49 -10.53 15.52
CA LEU A 33 13.83 -11.02 15.85
C LEU A 33 13.98 -11.39 17.33
N ARG A 34 13.33 -10.65 18.23
CA ARG A 34 13.29 -10.99 19.65
C ARG A 34 12.53 -12.28 19.90
N ASP A 35 11.45 -12.56 19.19
CA ASP A 35 10.64 -13.76 19.40
C ASP A 35 11.23 -15.05 18.76
N VAL A 36 12.16 -14.94 17.79
CA VAL A 36 12.74 -16.12 17.08
C VAL A 36 13.26 -17.22 18.01
N HIS A 37 13.94 -16.85 19.09
CA HIS A 37 14.50 -17.84 20.02
C HIS A 37 13.41 -18.58 20.82
N LEU A 38 12.30 -17.90 21.16
CA LEU A 38 11.14 -18.48 21.83
C LEU A 38 10.39 -19.42 20.88
N VAL A 39 10.22 -19.03 19.62
CA VAL A 39 9.64 -19.88 18.58
C VAL A 39 10.43 -21.17 18.42
N ARG A 40 11.77 -21.07 18.39
CA ARG A 40 12.65 -22.26 18.33
C ARG A 40 12.53 -23.16 19.55
N ALA A 41 12.14 -22.62 20.71
CA ALA A 41 11.86 -23.38 21.92
C ALA A 41 10.45 -24.00 21.93
N GLY A 42 9.63 -23.78 20.89
CA GLY A 42 8.28 -24.32 20.76
C GLY A 42 7.18 -23.45 21.39
N ASP A 43 7.46 -22.18 21.68
CA ASP A 43 6.46 -21.25 22.20
C ASP A 43 5.46 -20.84 21.09
N ALA A 44 4.22 -21.27 21.22
CA ALA A 44 3.15 -21.01 20.26
C ALA A 44 2.68 -19.53 20.27
N GLU A 45 2.73 -18.85 21.42
CA GLU A 45 2.37 -17.43 21.48
C GLU A 45 3.42 -16.57 20.79
N ALA A 46 4.70 -16.91 20.96
CA ALA A 46 5.79 -16.27 20.24
C ALA A 46 5.67 -16.49 18.72
N LEU A 47 5.21 -17.67 18.29
CA LEU A 47 4.96 -17.94 16.87
C LEU A 47 3.84 -17.04 16.32
N SER A 48 2.72 -16.94 17.03
CA SER A 48 1.60 -16.07 16.63
C SER A 48 2.04 -14.61 16.51
N ARG A 49 2.82 -14.09 17.47
CA ARG A 49 3.35 -12.71 17.40
C ARG A 49 4.32 -12.51 16.24
N LEU A 50 5.17 -13.50 15.96
CA LEU A 50 6.08 -13.46 14.82
C LEU A 50 5.30 -13.42 13.50
N GLU A 51 4.25 -14.24 13.36
CA GLU A 51 3.38 -14.25 12.19
C GLU A 51 2.68 -12.90 11.99
N GLU A 52 2.11 -12.32 13.05
CA GLU A 52 1.53 -10.96 13.01
C GLU A 52 2.56 -9.89 12.62
N GLY A 53 3.79 -10.00 13.15
CA GLY A 53 4.89 -9.12 12.78
C GLY A 53 5.27 -9.23 11.31
N LEU A 54 5.34 -10.45 10.77
CA LEU A 54 5.62 -10.69 9.35
C LEU A 54 4.51 -10.16 8.44
N LEU A 55 3.25 -10.35 8.82
CA LEU A 55 2.11 -9.76 8.11
C LEU A 55 2.18 -8.23 8.11
N THR A 56 2.55 -7.63 9.23
CA THR A 56 2.76 -6.18 9.33
C THR A 56 3.87 -5.71 8.39
N VAL A 57 4.99 -6.43 8.30
CA VAL A 57 6.07 -6.11 7.36
C VAL A 57 5.58 -6.19 5.91
N LEU A 58 4.84 -7.24 5.55
CA LEU A 58 4.27 -7.38 4.20
C LEU A 58 3.29 -6.24 3.86
N GLN A 59 2.44 -5.84 4.80
CA GLN A 59 1.54 -4.70 4.63
C GLN A 59 2.28 -3.38 4.42
N VAL A 60 3.42 -3.18 5.10
CA VAL A 60 4.25 -2.00 4.86
C VAL A 60 4.90 -2.03 3.48
N CYS A 61 5.29 -3.19 2.96
CA CYS A 61 5.79 -3.29 1.59
C CYS A 61 4.72 -2.94 0.55
N ALA A 62 3.44 -3.20 0.82
CA ALA A 62 2.34 -2.75 -0.03
C ALA A 62 2.14 -1.21 -0.04
N LEU A 63 2.88 -0.45 0.78
CA LEU A 63 2.88 1.01 0.75
C LEU A 63 3.51 1.58 -0.54
N GLU A 64 4.23 0.76 -1.32
CA GLU A 64 4.77 1.13 -2.63
C GLU A 64 3.67 1.66 -3.56
N ASP A 65 2.48 1.06 -3.54
CA ASP A 65 1.35 1.47 -4.38
C ASP A 65 0.88 2.90 -4.04
N LEU A 66 0.77 3.21 -2.74
CA LEU A 66 0.37 4.53 -2.26
C LEU A 66 1.41 5.60 -2.59
N ILE A 67 2.70 5.25 -2.50
CA ILE A 67 3.80 6.14 -2.91
C ILE A 67 3.73 6.35 -4.43
N GLY A 68 3.49 5.30 -5.22
CA GLY A 68 3.32 5.37 -6.67
C GLY A 68 2.22 6.35 -7.08
N GLN A 69 1.02 6.24 -6.50
CA GLN A 69 -0.10 7.16 -6.76
C GLN A 69 0.26 8.61 -6.46
N ARG A 70 0.96 8.86 -5.34
CA ARG A 70 1.39 10.22 -4.97
C ARG A 70 2.47 10.78 -5.88
N LEU A 71 3.36 9.93 -6.40
CA LEU A 71 4.34 10.32 -7.40
C LEU A 71 3.64 10.70 -8.72
N THR A 72 2.62 9.94 -9.15
CA THR A 72 1.80 10.29 -10.31
C THR A 72 1.09 11.65 -10.13
N GLN A 73 0.55 11.92 -8.93
CA GLN A 73 -0.02 13.24 -8.61
C GLN A 73 1.04 14.35 -8.68
N LEU A 74 2.26 14.09 -8.20
CA LEU A 74 3.38 15.01 -8.30
C LEU A 74 3.74 15.32 -9.77
N GLU A 75 3.76 14.30 -10.62
CA GLU A 75 4.01 14.41 -12.06
C GLU A 75 2.92 15.23 -12.77
N ALA A 76 1.64 15.04 -12.42
CA ALA A 76 0.54 15.86 -12.91
C ALA A 76 0.72 17.34 -12.52
N ILE A 77 1.06 17.60 -11.25
CA ILE A 77 1.37 18.95 -10.75
C ILE A 77 2.58 19.53 -11.49
N LEU A 78 3.61 18.75 -11.85
CA LEU A 78 4.82 19.25 -12.53
C LEU A 78 4.63 19.42 -14.05
N SER A 79 3.78 18.64 -14.69
CA SER A 79 3.46 18.74 -16.12
C SER A 79 2.44 19.85 -16.41
N GLY A 80 1.67 20.29 -15.42
CA GLY A 80 0.66 21.35 -15.57
C GLY A 80 -0.62 20.85 -16.25
N GLY A 81 -0.77 19.54 -16.41
CA GLY A 81 -2.04 18.92 -16.75
C GLY A 81 -3.01 19.01 -15.58
N GLU A 82 -4.30 19.20 -15.87
CA GLU A 82 -5.33 18.91 -14.88
C GLU A 82 -5.18 17.44 -14.50
N SER A 83 -4.99 17.17 -13.20
CA SER A 83 -4.98 15.79 -12.70
C SER A 83 -6.33 15.19 -13.08
N GLU A 84 -6.36 14.33 -14.10
CA GLU A 84 -7.51 13.47 -14.37
C GLU A 84 -7.87 12.82 -13.04
N LYS A 85 -9.12 13.02 -12.60
CA LYS A 85 -9.60 12.51 -11.33
C LYS A 85 -9.34 11.03 -11.30
N ASP A 86 -8.43 10.63 -10.43
CA ASP A 86 -8.03 9.27 -10.14
C ASP A 86 -9.26 8.49 -9.68
N VAL A 87 -9.91 7.81 -10.62
CA VAL A 87 -10.99 6.85 -10.37
C VAL A 87 -10.30 5.61 -9.84
N LEU A 88 -9.97 5.60 -8.56
CA LEU A 88 -9.74 4.41 -7.72
C LEU A 88 -9.27 3.16 -8.49
N GLU A 89 -8.13 3.19 -9.19
CA GLU A 89 -7.74 2.02 -9.98
C GLU A 89 -7.05 0.93 -9.16
N ASN A 90 -6.76 1.14 -7.85
CA ASN A 90 -6.19 0.08 -7.00
C ASN A 90 -6.65 0.14 -5.52
N GLY A 91 -7.91 0.49 -5.24
CA GLY A 91 -8.53 0.17 -3.94
C GLY A 91 -9.19 -1.21 -3.97
N PRO A 92 -9.44 -1.90 -2.82
CA PRO A 92 -10.33 -3.05 -2.85
C PRO A 92 -11.66 -2.59 -3.44
N ALA A 93 -12.07 -3.22 -4.54
CA ALA A 93 -13.34 -2.93 -5.19
C ALA A 93 -14.44 -2.87 -4.12
N GLN A 94 -15.23 -1.81 -4.09
CA GLN A 94 -16.37 -1.77 -3.16
C GLN A 94 -17.28 -2.97 -3.45
N PRO A 95 -17.99 -3.52 -2.45
CA PRO A 95 -18.93 -4.61 -2.69
C PRO A 95 -19.89 -4.26 -3.84
N GLY A 96 -19.79 -4.99 -4.96
CA GLY A 96 -20.55 -4.73 -6.19
C GLY A 96 -19.81 -3.96 -7.30
N GLN A 97 -18.52 -3.66 -7.14
CA GLN A 97 -17.66 -3.06 -8.18
C GLN A 97 -16.78 -4.08 -8.93
N GLY A 98 -16.89 -5.37 -8.62
CA GLY A 98 -16.34 -6.42 -9.47
C GLY A 98 -17.26 -6.65 -10.67
N LEU A 99 -16.69 -7.01 -11.82
CA LEU A 99 -17.47 -7.54 -12.94
C LEU A 99 -18.31 -8.72 -12.43
N ASN A 100 -19.61 -8.68 -12.72
CA ASN A 100 -20.46 -9.81 -12.43
C ASN A 100 -20.13 -10.96 -13.38
N GLN A 101 -20.54 -12.18 -13.03
CA GLN A 101 -20.18 -13.38 -13.79
C GLN A 101 -20.55 -13.26 -15.29
N ALA A 102 -21.65 -12.59 -15.63
CA ALA A 102 -22.04 -12.41 -17.02
C ALA A 102 -21.11 -11.47 -17.80
N GLU A 103 -20.51 -10.49 -17.14
CA GLU A 103 -19.51 -9.60 -17.74
C GLU A 103 -18.17 -10.30 -17.93
N ILE A 104 -17.80 -11.21 -17.01
CA ILE A 104 -16.61 -12.07 -17.12
C ILE A 104 -16.78 -13.05 -18.29
N ASP A 105 -17.94 -13.70 -18.38
CA ASP A 105 -18.24 -14.66 -19.43
C ASP A 105 -18.23 -13.98 -20.81
N ALA A 106 -18.81 -12.78 -20.93
CA ALA A 106 -18.79 -12.00 -22.17
C ALA A 106 -17.37 -11.57 -22.60
N TRP A 107 -16.49 -11.25 -21.64
CA TRP A 107 -15.10 -10.90 -21.93
C TRP A 107 -14.29 -12.11 -22.41
N LEU A 108 -14.50 -13.28 -21.81
CA LEU A 108 -13.84 -14.52 -22.22
C LEU A 108 -14.33 -15.03 -23.57
N ASP A 109 -15.63 -14.88 -23.86
CA ASP A 109 -16.21 -15.26 -25.16
C ASP A 109 -15.82 -14.28 -26.29
N GLY A 110 -15.55 -13.01 -25.96
CA GLY A 110 -15.07 -12.00 -26.91
C GLY A 110 -13.56 -12.03 -27.18
N ALA A 111 -12.80 -12.78 -26.40
CA ALA A 111 -11.34 -12.95 -26.54
C ALA A 111 -10.93 -14.20 -27.36
N GLY A 112 -11.91 -14.87 -27.99
CA GLY A 112 -11.74 -16.03 -28.87
C GLY A 112 -11.80 -15.70 -30.35
#